data_AF-A0A1Z9EJV6-F1
#
_entry.id   AF-A0A1Z9EJV6-F1
#
_cell.length_a   1.000
_cell.length_b   1.000
_cell.length_c   1.000
_cell.angle_alpha   90.00
_cell.angle_beta   90.00
_cell.angle_gamma   90.00
#
_symmetry.space_group_name_H-M   'P 1'
#
loop_
_entity.id
_entity.type
_entity.pdbx_description
1 polymer ?
#
loop_
_entity_poly.entity_id
_entity_poly.type
_entity_poly.pdbx_seq_one_letter_code
_entity_poly.pdbx_strand_id
1 'polypeptide(L)'
;MIDTSANLVISKSNEVFLKINTEPHIEYELRDHFKFEVPNAKFMPQYRGRNWNGEIHLYDMRSKQIYVGLLDKIVSFCDNYGYTYKFEDNKFYGTPFEENNNISMEGVKDYMYSICSHTPRKYQIEGVYGALKHNRKLLISPTASGKSLMIYSLVRYYVDRGEKILLVVPTTSLVEQMYKDFLDYGWDAESYCHKIYSGKEKSNEAPVTITTWQSVYKLERSFFEDYGCIIGDEAHLFKSKSLIQIMTKLHHAKYRFGFTGTLDGTQTHKWVLEGLFGPSYKVTRTDELMRQGHLSQLDIQCLVLKHPPQTFETYNDEIEYLISHEQRNRFIKNLALDLKGNTLILFARVEAHGAILYDEINKNKGDNRKVFFVHGGVDADEREQVREITEKENNAIIVASYGTFSTGINIKKLHNVIFASPSKSRIRNLQSIG
;
A
#
# COMPACT_ATOMS: atom_id res chain seq x y z
N MET A 1 9.54 24.18 34.25
CA MET A 1 10.99 24.03 34.50
C MET A 1 11.48 22.95 33.57
N ILE A 2 12.47 23.24 32.72
CA ILE A 2 13.09 22.23 31.85
C ILE A 2 13.95 21.37 32.76
N ASP A 3 13.71 20.07 32.74
CA ASP A 3 14.50 19.09 33.47
C ASP A 3 15.89 19.02 32.83
N THR A 4 16.93 19.37 33.59
CA THR A 4 18.32 19.49 33.10
C THR A 4 19.07 18.16 33.05
N SER A 5 18.41 17.03 33.36
CA SER A 5 19.05 15.71 33.36
C SER A 5 19.27 15.09 31.97
N ALA A 6 18.59 15.59 30.94
CA ALA A 6 18.75 15.14 29.56
C ALA A 6 18.49 16.30 28.57
N ASN A 7 19.14 16.28 27.41
CA ASN A 7 18.91 17.30 26.37
C ASN A 7 17.51 17.18 25.77
N LEU A 8 16.97 15.96 25.64
CA LEU A 8 15.61 15.71 25.17
C LEU A 8 14.83 14.86 26.20
N VAL A 9 13.67 15.37 26.62
CA VAL A 9 12.66 14.58 27.35
C VAL A 9 11.55 14.22 26.37
N ILE A 10 11.40 12.92 26.12
CA ILE A 10 10.46 12.39 25.13
C ILE A 10 9.33 11.68 25.87
N SER A 11 8.09 12.09 25.62
CA SER A 11 6.89 11.46 26.18
C SER A 11 5.82 11.28 25.11
N LYS A 12 4.82 10.42 25.31
CA LYS A 12 3.66 10.35 24.41
C LYS A 12 2.69 11.50 24.70
N SER A 13 2.20 12.16 23.66
CA SER A 13 0.96 12.98 23.74
C SER A 13 -0.27 12.09 23.59
N ASN A 14 -0.21 11.13 22.67
CA ASN A 14 -1.21 10.10 22.39
C ASN A 14 -0.54 8.99 21.56
N GLU A 15 -1.32 8.05 21.00
CA GLU A 15 -0.77 7.01 20.14
C GLU A 15 -0.42 7.49 18.72
N VAL A 16 -0.47 8.79 18.41
CA VAL A 16 -0.04 9.35 17.13
C VAL A 16 1.27 10.11 17.29
N PHE A 17 1.33 10.96 18.32
CA PHE A 17 2.39 11.94 18.50
C PHE A 17 3.15 11.75 19.82
N LEU A 18 4.47 11.86 19.71
CA LEU A 18 5.38 12.16 20.82
C LEU A 18 5.36 13.66 21.08
N LYS A 19 5.62 14.02 22.33
CA LYS A 19 5.97 15.37 22.76
C LYS A 19 7.45 15.39 23.10
N ILE A 20 8.18 16.36 22.56
CA ILE A 20 9.60 16.57 22.86
C ILE A 20 9.71 17.85 23.67
N ASN A 21 10.26 17.75 24.88
CA ASN A 21 10.65 18.91 25.66
C ASN A 21 12.18 19.04 25.60
N THR A 22 12.65 20.14 25.03
CA THR A 22 14.07 20.38 24.77
C THR A 22 14.35 21.88 24.68
N GLU A 23 15.61 22.27 24.55
CA GLU A 23 16.01 23.67 24.40
C GLU A 23 15.73 24.21 23.00
N PRO A 24 15.48 25.53 22.83
CA PRO A 24 15.11 26.10 21.53
C PRO A 24 16.07 25.78 20.39
N HIS A 25 17.39 25.74 20.63
CA HIS A 25 18.36 25.44 19.58
C HIS A 25 18.20 24.01 19.04
N ILE A 26 17.96 23.03 19.93
CA ILE A 26 17.69 21.64 19.57
C ILE A 26 16.34 21.50 18.86
N GLU A 27 15.33 22.31 19.22
CA GLU A 27 14.05 22.33 18.50
C GLU A 27 14.22 22.75 17.02
N TYR A 28 15.11 23.72 16.73
CA TYR A 28 15.44 24.10 15.37
C TYR A 28 16.19 22.98 14.63
N GLU A 29 17.17 22.34 15.27
CA GLU A 29 17.89 21.21 14.68
C GLU A 29 16.98 20.02 14.38
N LEU A 30 16.06 19.68 15.29
CA LEU A 30 15.03 18.67 15.06
C LEU A 30 14.15 19.04 13.87
N ARG A 31 13.67 20.29 13.81
CA ARG A 31 12.83 20.76 12.70
C ARG A 31 13.56 20.64 11.35
N ASP A 32 14.85 20.98 11.32
CA ASP A 32 15.66 20.91 10.11
C ASP A 32 16.06 19.49 9.74
N HIS A 33 16.29 18.61 10.72
CA HIS A 33 16.57 17.20 10.48
C HIS A 33 15.34 16.46 9.96
N PHE A 34 14.16 16.76 10.50
CA PHE A 34 12.89 16.15 10.13
C PHE A 34 12.10 16.94 9.07
N LYS A 35 12.81 17.48 8.07
CA LYS A 35 12.21 18.16 6.91
C LYS A 35 12.42 17.40 5.60
N PHE A 36 11.56 17.67 4.63
CA PHE A 36 11.80 17.27 3.25
C PHE A 36 11.25 18.26 2.26
N GLU A 37 11.87 18.27 1.09
CA GLU A 37 11.33 18.91 -0.09
C GLU A 37 10.24 18.05 -0.74
N VAL A 38 9.14 18.68 -1.10
CA VAL A 38 8.07 18.02 -1.86
C VAL A 38 8.49 17.95 -3.33
N PRO A 39 8.51 16.75 -3.94
CA PRO A 39 8.78 16.62 -5.37
C PRO A 39 7.82 17.50 -6.17
N ASN A 40 8.34 18.24 -7.13
CA ASN A 40 7.55 19.15 -7.98
C ASN A 40 6.89 20.34 -7.24
N ALA A 41 7.30 20.66 -5.99
CA ALA A 41 6.79 21.82 -5.24
C ALA A 41 6.82 23.12 -6.05
N LYS A 42 7.87 23.32 -6.86
CA LYS A 42 8.04 24.50 -7.75
C LYS A 42 6.88 24.76 -8.73
N PHE A 43 6.09 23.74 -9.04
CA PHE A 43 4.93 23.85 -9.92
C PHE A 43 3.62 24.13 -9.16
N MET A 44 3.61 24.02 -7.82
CA MET A 44 2.42 24.24 -7.03
C MET A 44 2.11 25.74 -6.91
N PRO A 45 0.83 26.15 -6.99
CA PRO A 45 0.43 27.55 -6.88
C PRO A 45 0.91 28.24 -5.59
N GLN A 46 0.96 27.50 -4.48
CA GLN A 46 1.39 28.00 -3.17
C GLN A 46 2.89 28.36 -3.15
N TYR A 47 3.71 27.58 -3.85
CA TYR A 47 5.13 27.86 -4.02
C TYR A 47 5.36 29.07 -4.94
N ARG A 48 4.65 29.10 -6.07
CA ARG A 48 4.71 30.22 -7.03
C ARG A 48 4.24 31.54 -6.42
N GLY A 49 3.22 31.47 -5.57
CA GLY A 49 2.71 32.60 -4.79
C GLY A 49 3.55 32.97 -3.57
N ARG A 50 4.71 32.32 -3.36
CA ARG A 50 5.63 32.54 -2.21
C ARG A 50 4.99 32.35 -0.82
N ASN A 51 3.84 31.70 -0.74
CA ASN A 51 3.13 31.40 0.50
C ASN A 51 3.63 30.11 1.17
N TRP A 52 4.44 29.31 0.46
CA TRP A 52 5.04 28.08 0.96
C TRP A 52 6.38 27.83 0.28
N ASN A 53 7.38 27.39 1.04
CA ASN A 53 8.75 27.17 0.55
C ASN A 53 8.97 25.78 -0.07
N GLY A 54 7.94 24.95 -0.17
CA GLY A 54 8.05 23.61 -0.75
C GLY A 54 8.50 22.52 0.21
N GLU A 55 8.70 22.86 1.49
CA GLU A 55 9.16 21.93 2.51
C GLU A 55 8.00 21.42 3.39
N ILE A 56 8.08 20.16 3.84
CA ILE A 56 7.25 19.58 4.88
C ILE A 56 8.14 19.29 6.08
N HIS A 57 7.74 19.77 7.26
CA HIS A 57 8.37 19.42 8.53
C HIS A 57 7.50 18.41 9.28
N LEU A 58 8.09 17.32 9.78
CA LEU A 58 7.39 16.32 10.60
C LEU A 58 7.41 16.66 12.09
N TYR A 59 8.38 17.45 12.53
CA TYR A 59 8.39 18.06 13.86
C TYR A 59 7.73 19.43 13.79
N ASP A 60 6.69 19.63 14.59
CA ASP A 60 6.03 20.93 14.74
C ASP A 60 6.54 21.63 16.01
N MET A 61 7.27 22.72 15.83
CA MET A 61 7.81 23.51 16.94
C MET A 61 6.74 24.18 17.82
N ARG A 62 5.52 24.41 17.30
CA ARG A 62 4.45 25.06 18.06
C ARG A 62 3.82 24.10 19.06
N SER A 63 3.47 22.91 18.58
CA SER A 63 2.91 21.84 19.41
C SER A 63 3.99 21.02 20.14
N LYS A 64 5.25 21.14 19.70
CA LYS A 64 6.40 20.32 20.12
C LYS A 64 6.17 18.83 19.87
N GLN A 65 5.51 18.51 18.75
CA GLN A 65 5.06 17.16 18.42
C GLN A 65 5.74 16.60 17.18
N ILE A 66 5.95 15.30 17.19
CA ILE A 66 6.40 14.49 16.05
C ILE A 66 5.75 13.11 16.15
N TYR A 67 5.62 12.39 15.03
CA TYR A 67 5.00 11.07 15.03
C TYR A 67 5.76 10.03 15.87
N VAL A 68 5.02 9.22 16.63
CA VAL A 68 5.56 8.12 17.47
C VAL A 68 6.37 7.11 16.66
N GLY A 69 5.98 6.83 15.43
CA GLY A 69 6.69 5.87 14.60
C GLY A 69 8.10 6.31 14.15
N LEU A 70 8.52 7.56 14.47
CA LEU A 70 9.86 8.08 14.22
C LEU A 70 10.78 8.04 15.44
N LEU A 71 10.38 7.37 16.52
CA LEU A 71 11.17 7.29 17.75
C LEU A 71 12.59 6.79 17.51
N ASP A 72 12.77 5.76 16.67
CA ASP A 72 14.08 5.22 16.26
C ASP A 72 14.97 6.30 15.64
N LYS A 73 14.38 7.20 14.85
CA LYS A 73 15.10 8.28 14.18
C LYS A 73 15.43 9.42 15.11
N ILE A 74 14.56 9.71 16.08
CA ILE A 74 14.83 10.73 17.11
C ILE A 74 15.99 10.27 17.98
N VAL A 75 16.01 8.99 18.39
CA VAL A 75 17.14 8.39 19.11
C VAL A 75 18.40 8.46 18.26
N SER A 76 18.33 8.06 16.98
CA SER A 76 19.47 8.16 16.06
C SER A 76 19.97 9.61 15.88
N PHE A 77 19.06 10.59 15.87
CA PHE A 77 19.40 12.01 15.85
C PHE A 77 20.16 12.40 17.12
N CYS A 78 19.70 11.98 18.30
CA CYS A 78 20.43 12.23 19.54
C CYS A 78 21.84 11.63 19.51
N ASP A 79 21.97 10.37 19.08
CA ASP A 79 23.27 9.68 19.01
C ASP A 79 24.23 10.38 18.04
N ASN A 80 23.74 10.81 16.87
CA ASN A 80 24.55 11.46 15.84
C ASN A 80 25.04 12.86 16.23
N TYR A 81 24.23 13.60 17.01
CA TYR A 81 24.55 14.97 17.42
C TYR A 81 25.12 15.05 18.85
N GLY A 82 25.30 13.90 19.51
CA GLY A 82 25.85 13.83 20.87
C GLY A 82 24.90 14.33 21.96
N TYR A 83 23.59 14.29 21.70
CA TYR A 83 22.57 14.66 22.68
C TYR A 83 22.18 13.48 23.55
N THR A 84 21.96 13.75 24.83
CA THR A 84 21.34 12.81 25.77
C THR A 84 19.82 12.88 25.68
N TYR A 85 19.13 11.75 25.86
CA TYR A 85 17.68 11.71 25.90
C TYR A 85 17.20 10.83 27.04
N LYS A 86 15.95 11.06 27.47
CA LYS A 86 15.24 10.16 28.37
C LYS A 86 13.78 10.03 27.99
N PHE A 87 13.20 8.88 28.32
CA PHE A 87 11.78 8.61 28.15
C PHE A 87 11.03 8.95 29.44
N GLU A 88 9.89 9.60 29.28
CA GLU A 88 8.97 9.91 30.37
C GLU A 88 7.61 9.26 30.08
N ASP A 89 7.09 8.57 31.09
CA ASP A 89 5.82 7.85 30.99
C ASP A 89 4.65 8.82 30.99
N ASN A 90 3.77 8.65 30.01
CA ASN A 90 2.48 9.32 30.03
C ASN A 90 1.48 8.51 30.87
N LYS A 91 0.74 9.18 31.76
CA LYS A 91 -0.28 8.56 32.63
C LYS A 91 -1.31 7.71 31.88
N PHE A 92 -1.67 8.09 30.65
CA PHE A 92 -2.73 7.45 29.86
C PHE A 92 -2.20 6.57 28.73
N TYR A 93 -1.01 6.88 28.19
CA TYR A 93 -0.47 6.22 26.99
C TYR A 93 0.82 5.41 27.26
N GLY A 94 1.30 5.43 28.51
CA GLY A 94 2.50 4.73 28.93
C GLY A 94 3.79 5.32 28.35
N THR A 95 4.80 4.46 28.24
CA THR A 95 6.14 4.83 27.79
C THR A 95 6.22 4.99 26.26
N PRO A 96 7.08 5.89 25.74
CA PRO A 96 7.36 6.01 24.31
C PRO A 96 7.86 4.72 23.64
N PHE A 97 8.68 3.93 24.34
CA PHE A 97 9.30 2.73 23.80
C PHE A 97 8.82 1.48 24.54
N GLU A 98 8.16 0.57 23.83
CA GLU A 98 7.58 -0.64 24.41
C GLU A 98 7.82 -1.84 23.49
N GLU A 99 8.30 -2.94 24.07
CA GLU A 99 8.42 -4.23 23.41
C GLU A 99 7.67 -5.32 24.17
N ASN A 100 6.97 -6.18 23.43
CA ASN A 100 6.20 -7.27 24.00
C ASN A 100 7.11 -8.48 24.27
N ASN A 101 7.68 -8.56 25.48
CA ASN A 101 8.61 -9.65 25.86
C ASN A 101 7.99 -11.04 25.86
N ASN A 102 6.66 -11.13 26.00
CA ASN A 102 5.93 -12.39 26.02
C ASN A 102 5.68 -12.97 24.61
N ILE A 103 6.01 -12.24 23.55
CA ILE A 103 5.87 -12.71 22.16
C ILE A 103 7.15 -13.45 21.77
N SER A 104 7.05 -14.76 21.54
CA SER A 104 8.11 -15.60 20.99
C SER A 104 7.83 -15.99 19.55
N MET A 105 8.88 -16.30 18.79
CA MET A 105 8.75 -16.73 17.38
C MET A 105 7.98 -18.04 17.28
N GLU A 106 8.26 -18.98 18.19
CA GLU A 106 7.59 -20.28 18.29
C GLU A 106 6.10 -20.11 18.62
N GLY A 107 5.78 -19.22 19.56
CA GLY A 107 4.38 -18.93 19.91
C GLY A 107 3.61 -18.31 18.75
N VAL A 108 4.21 -17.38 18.01
CA VAL A 108 3.60 -16.82 16.80
C VAL A 108 3.39 -17.88 15.73
N LYS A 109 4.39 -18.75 15.52
CA LYS A 109 4.28 -19.87 14.56
C LYS A 109 3.09 -20.75 14.93
N ASP A 110 3.07 -21.29 16.14
CA ASP A 110 2.02 -22.23 16.57
C ASP A 110 0.64 -21.59 16.53
N TYR A 111 0.54 -20.32 16.93
CA TYR A 111 -0.68 -19.54 16.82
C TYR A 111 -1.15 -19.44 15.36
N MET A 112 -0.30 -19.04 14.43
CA MET A 112 -0.65 -18.94 13.00
C MET A 112 -1.11 -20.28 12.40
N TYR A 113 -0.48 -21.39 12.80
CA TYR A 113 -0.92 -22.74 12.40
C TYR A 113 -2.30 -23.10 12.97
N SER A 114 -2.61 -22.66 14.20
CA SER A 114 -3.87 -22.99 14.85
C SER A 114 -5.09 -22.23 14.29
N ILE A 115 -4.89 -21.03 13.75
CA ILE A 115 -5.98 -20.15 13.30
C ILE A 115 -6.23 -20.19 11.79
N CYS A 116 -5.36 -20.83 11.00
CA CYS A 116 -5.43 -20.81 9.56
C CYS A 116 -5.45 -22.22 8.95
N SER A 117 -6.34 -22.43 8.00
CA SER A 117 -6.39 -23.65 7.17
C SER A 117 -5.13 -23.86 6.31
N HIS A 118 -4.37 -22.79 6.03
CA HIS A 118 -3.19 -22.82 5.18
C HIS A 118 -1.91 -22.77 6.02
N THR A 119 -0.87 -23.46 5.55
CA THR A 119 0.43 -23.45 6.20
C THR A 119 1.16 -22.11 5.99
N PRO A 120 1.46 -21.34 7.05
CA PRO A 120 2.19 -20.09 6.92
C PRO A 120 3.66 -20.32 6.54
N ARG A 121 4.17 -19.48 5.64
CA ARG A 121 5.58 -19.49 5.21
C ARG A 121 6.46 -18.83 6.27
N LYS A 122 7.75 -19.20 6.30
CA LYS A 122 8.72 -18.70 7.29
C LYS A 122 8.76 -17.17 7.39
N TYR A 123 8.87 -16.48 6.26
CA TYR A 123 8.91 -15.01 6.25
C TYR A 123 7.59 -14.37 6.73
N GLN A 124 6.44 -15.05 6.55
CA GLN A 124 5.16 -14.55 7.06
C GLN A 124 5.14 -14.62 8.59
N ILE A 125 5.65 -15.71 9.15
CA ILE A 125 5.81 -15.88 10.60
C ILE A 125 6.76 -14.80 11.15
N GLU A 126 7.90 -14.58 10.51
CA GLU A 126 8.86 -13.53 10.92
C GLU A 126 8.25 -12.13 10.85
N GLY A 127 7.45 -11.85 9.81
CA GLY A 127 6.71 -10.60 9.67
C GLY A 127 5.71 -10.39 10.80
N VAL A 128 4.85 -11.38 11.07
CA VAL A 128 3.86 -11.32 12.16
C VAL A 128 4.55 -11.25 13.52
N TYR A 129 5.60 -12.03 13.76
CA TYR A 129 6.40 -11.95 14.99
C TYR A 129 6.94 -10.54 15.19
N GLY A 130 7.53 -9.95 14.16
CA GLY A 130 8.03 -8.58 14.23
C GLY A 130 6.92 -7.57 14.52
N ALA A 131 5.72 -7.75 13.98
CA ALA A 131 4.58 -6.88 14.20
C ALA A 131 3.88 -7.10 15.55
N LEU A 132 3.96 -8.30 16.14
CA LEU A 132 3.44 -8.56 17.48
C LEU A 132 4.44 -8.18 18.57
N LYS A 133 5.74 -8.33 18.30
CA LYS A 133 6.83 -7.93 19.19
C LYS A 133 6.86 -6.42 19.41
N HIS A 134 6.57 -5.66 18.35
CA HIS A 134 6.50 -4.21 18.38
C HIS A 134 5.09 -3.77 18.01
N ASN A 135 4.44 -2.97 18.86
CA ASN A 135 3.05 -2.54 18.67
C ASN A 135 2.79 -1.79 17.34
N ARG A 136 3.84 -1.40 16.61
CA ARG A 136 3.76 -0.63 15.37
C ARG A 136 4.83 -1.10 14.38
N LYS A 137 4.45 -1.41 13.14
CA LYS A 137 5.41 -1.79 12.11
C LYS A 137 4.92 -1.51 10.69
N LEU A 138 5.81 -1.06 9.81
CA LEU A 138 5.57 -0.99 8.36
C LEU A 138 6.25 -2.19 7.68
N LEU A 139 5.46 -3.19 7.29
CA LEU A 139 5.94 -4.41 6.63
C LEU A 139 6.00 -4.20 5.11
N ILE A 140 7.20 -4.29 4.56
CA ILE A 140 7.43 -4.28 3.12
C ILE A 140 7.51 -5.73 2.64
N SER A 141 6.47 -6.17 1.94
CA SER A 141 6.35 -7.53 1.43
C SER A 141 5.76 -7.50 0.02
N PRO A 142 6.42 -8.11 -0.99
CA PRO A 142 5.99 -8.04 -2.39
C PRO A 142 4.52 -8.40 -2.62
N THR A 143 3.92 -7.90 -3.71
CA THR A 143 2.61 -8.39 -4.17
C THR A 143 2.66 -9.91 -4.40
N ALA A 144 1.55 -10.61 -4.16
CA ALA A 144 1.43 -12.07 -4.17
C ALA A 144 2.27 -12.85 -3.11
N SER A 145 2.95 -12.17 -2.17
CA SER A 145 3.64 -12.82 -1.04
C SER A 145 2.71 -13.36 0.06
N GLY A 146 1.39 -13.30 -0.10
CA GLY A 146 0.43 -13.71 0.93
C GLY A 146 0.33 -12.72 2.09
N LYS A 147 0.30 -11.41 1.79
CA LYS A 147 0.09 -10.36 2.80
C LYS A 147 -1.22 -10.52 3.57
N SER A 148 -2.28 -10.98 2.92
CA SER A 148 -3.59 -11.18 3.56
C SER A 148 -3.51 -12.17 4.71
N LEU A 149 -2.67 -13.23 4.65
CA LEU A 149 -2.47 -14.15 5.76
C LEU A 149 -1.78 -13.50 6.97
N MET A 150 -0.81 -12.61 6.74
CA MET A 150 -0.17 -11.85 7.83
C MET A 150 -1.15 -10.87 8.47
N ILE A 151 -1.93 -10.15 7.64
CA ILE A 151 -3.00 -9.25 8.11
C ILE A 151 -4.01 -10.03 8.93
N TYR A 152 -4.50 -11.16 8.42
CA TYR A 152 -5.42 -12.06 9.10
C TYR A 152 -4.89 -12.50 10.46
N SER A 153 -3.61 -12.87 10.55
CA SER A 153 -2.98 -13.29 11.80
C SER A 153 -2.98 -12.19 12.85
N LEU A 154 -2.67 -10.95 12.45
CA LEU A 154 -2.75 -9.78 13.34
C LEU A 154 -4.19 -9.48 13.74
N VAL A 155 -5.12 -9.53 12.79
CA VAL A 155 -6.55 -9.32 13.04
C VAL A 155 -7.05 -10.29 14.11
N ARG A 156 -6.85 -11.59 13.89
CA ARG A 156 -7.26 -12.63 14.84
C ARG A 156 -6.65 -12.41 16.22
N TYR A 157 -5.35 -12.13 16.28
CA TYR A 157 -4.64 -11.93 17.54
C TYR A 157 -5.21 -10.75 18.36
N TYR A 158 -5.53 -9.64 17.71
CA TYR A 158 -6.07 -8.47 18.41
C TYR A 158 -7.57 -8.58 18.71
N VAL A 159 -8.35 -9.27 17.87
CA VAL A 159 -9.74 -9.62 18.18
C VAL A 159 -9.82 -10.51 19.42
N ASP A 160 -8.96 -11.53 19.53
CA ASP A 160 -8.91 -12.43 20.69
C ASP A 160 -8.50 -11.70 21.99
N ARG A 161 -7.91 -10.50 21.87
CA ARG A 161 -7.59 -9.60 22.98
C ARG A 161 -8.66 -8.54 23.25
N GLY A 162 -9.79 -8.59 22.55
CA GLY A 162 -10.91 -7.66 22.70
C GLY A 162 -10.70 -6.30 22.04
N GLU A 163 -9.71 -6.16 21.15
CA GLU A 163 -9.47 -4.90 20.44
C GLU A 163 -10.37 -4.79 19.20
N LYS A 164 -10.96 -3.60 19.00
CA LYS A 164 -11.61 -3.26 17.73
C LYS A 164 -10.58 -2.85 16.69
N ILE A 165 -10.78 -3.31 15.46
CA ILE A 165 -9.81 -3.19 14.37
C ILE A 165 -10.40 -2.44 13.19
N LEU A 166 -9.70 -1.41 12.75
CA LEU A 166 -9.97 -0.74 11.48
C LEU A 166 -8.96 -1.26 10.44
N LEU A 167 -9.43 -2.07 9.50
CA LEU A 167 -8.66 -2.58 8.38
C LEU A 167 -8.98 -1.77 7.12
N VAL A 168 -8.00 -1.06 6.59
CA VAL A 168 -8.21 -0.16 5.46
C VAL A 168 -7.43 -0.61 4.23
N VAL A 169 -8.16 -0.73 3.12
CA VAL A 169 -7.68 -1.19 1.81
C VAL A 169 -7.98 -0.13 0.74
N PRO A 170 -7.31 -0.13 -0.42
CA PRO A 170 -7.40 0.99 -1.36
C PRO A 170 -8.67 0.98 -2.24
N THR A 171 -9.30 -0.18 -2.45
CA THR A 171 -10.47 -0.33 -3.36
C THR A 171 -11.56 -1.22 -2.74
N THR A 172 -12.79 -1.09 -3.24
CA THR A 172 -13.92 -1.93 -2.82
C THR A 172 -13.74 -3.40 -3.23
N SER A 173 -13.08 -3.67 -4.36
CA SER A 173 -12.73 -5.03 -4.76
C SER A 173 -11.83 -5.72 -3.74
N LEU A 174 -10.86 -4.98 -3.18
CA LEU A 174 -9.98 -5.50 -2.15
C LEU A 174 -10.68 -5.66 -0.79
N VAL A 175 -11.73 -4.89 -0.50
CA VAL A 175 -12.57 -5.13 0.69
C VAL A 175 -13.22 -6.52 0.59
N GLU A 176 -13.86 -6.79 -0.55
CA GLU A 176 -14.54 -8.08 -0.77
C GLU A 176 -13.53 -9.24 -0.87
N GLN A 177 -12.37 -9.02 -1.49
CA GLN A 177 -11.30 -10.02 -1.54
C GLN A 177 -10.76 -10.34 -0.14
N MET A 178 -10.43 -9.33 0.67
CA MET A 178 -9.92 -9.54 2.03
C MET A 178 -10.93 -10.26 2.91
N TYR A 179 -12.22 -9.92 2.77
CA TYR A 179 -13.30 -10.61 3.47
C TYR A 179 -13.41 -12.09 3.05
N LYS A 180 -13.33 -12.39 1.74
CA LYS A 180 -13.31 -13.76 1.22
C LYS A 180 -12.06 -14.54 1.68
N ASP A 181 -10.89 -13.91 1.69
CA ASP A 181 -9.66 -14.51 2.20
C ASP A 181 -9.82 -14.93 3.68
N PHE A 182 -10.46 -14.10 4.51
CA PHE A 182 -10.69 -14.43 5.93
C PHE A 182 -11.60 -15.65 6.11
N LEU A 183 -12.63 -15.79 5.27
CA LEU A 183 -13.48 -16.99 5.23
C LEU A 183 -12.67 -18.23 4.82
N ASP A 184 -11.87 -18.11 3.75
CA ASP A 184 -11.04 -19.21 3.24
C ASP A 184 -9.98 -19.67 4.27
N TYR A 185 -9.49 -18.75 5.09
CA TYR A 185 -8.57 -19.05 6.19
C TYR A 185 -9.23 -19.78 7.36
N GLY A 186 -10.56 -19.94 7.36
CA GLY A 186 -11.31 -20.70 8.37
C GLY A 186 -11.94 -19.84 9.46
N TRP A 187 -12.12 -18.54 9.24
CA TRP A 187 -12.78 -17.66 10.20
C TRP A 187 -14.23 -17.38 9.81
N ASP A 188 -15.10 -17.26 10.81
CA ASP A 188 -16.46 -16.76 10.62
C ASP A 188 -16.44 -15.23 10.43
N ALA A 189 -16.08 -14.78 9.22
CA ALA A 189 -16.03 -13.35 8.93
C ALA A 189 -17.41 -12.68 8.95
N GLU A 190 -18.51 -13.44 8.85
CA GLU A 190 -19.88 -12.89 8.87
C GLU A 190 -20.25 -12.34 10.26
N SER A 191 -19.90 -13.08 11.31
CA SER A 191 -20.17 -12.64 12.69
C SER A 191 -19.20 -11.57 13.19
N TYR A 192 -17.98 -11.48 12.64
CA TYR A 192 -16.91 -10.66 13.20
C TYR A 192 -16.51 -9.45 12.34
N CYS A 193 -16.82 -9.42 11.05
CA CYS A 193 -16.38 -8.37 10.14
C CYS A 193 -17.55 -7.57 9.54
N HIS A 194 -17.49 -6.25 9.68
CA HIS A 194 -18.35 -5.32 8.95
C HIS A 194 -17.61 -4.70 7.76
N LYS A 195 -18.30 -4.56 6.63
CA LYS A 195 -17.74 -3.99 5.40
C LYS A 195 -18.31 -2.59 5.17
N ILE A 196 -17.45 -1.57 5.18
CA ILE A 196 -17.85 -0.18 4.91
C ILE A 196 -17.30 0.26 3.56
N TYR A 197 -18.20 0.49 2.60
CA TYR A 197 -17.91 1.21 1.36
C TYR A 197 -19.19 1.74 0.72
N SER A 198 -19.10 2.41 -0.44
CA SER A 198 -20.26 3.05 -1.09
C SER A 198 -21.47 2.12 -1.17
N GLY A 199 -22.60 2.54 -0.60
CA GLY A 199 -23.85 1.78 -0.57
C GLY A 199 -24.05 0.85 0.63
N LYS A 200 -23.06 0.69 1.53
CA LYS A 200 -23.19 -0.08 2.78
C LYS A 200 -23.31 0.84 4.00
N GLU A 201 -24.00 0.35 5.03
CA GLU A 201 -24.18 1.08 6.28
C GLU A 201 -22.84 1.33 6.99
N LYS A 202 -22.75 2.50 7.62
CA LYS A 202 -21.57 2.90 8.39
C LYS A 202 -21.78 2.55 9.86
N SER A 203 -21.69 1.26 10.17
CA SER A 203 -21.73 0.74 11.55
C SER A 203 -20.31 0.50 12.07
N ASN A 204 -20.14 0.57 13.39
CA ASN A 204 -18.91 0.21 14.11
C ASN A 204 -19.20 -0.82 15.22
N GLU A 205 -20.22 -1.66 15.05
CA GLU A 205 -20.60 -2.65 16.07
C GLU A 205 -19.74 -3.91 16.01
N ALA A 206 -19.29 -4.29 14.81
CA ALA A 206 -18.44 -5.46 14.63
C ALA A 206 -17.02 -5.26 15.20
N PRO A 207 -16.35 -6.32 15.69
CA PRO A 207 -14.96 -6.27 16.12
C PRO A 207 -14.00 -5.79 15.03
N VAL A 208 -14.27 -6.09 13.75
CA VAL A 208 -13.41 -5.72 12.63
C VAL A 208 -14.20 -4.95 11.59
N THR A 209 -13.70 -3.78 11.21
CA THR A 209 -14.25 -2.97 10.12
C THR A 209 -13.28 -3.01 8.94
N ILE A 210 -13.70 -3.58 7.81
CA ILE A 210 -12.95 -3.58 6.54
C ILE A 210 -13.51 -2.48 5.65
N THR A 211 -12.68 -1.50 5.29
CA THR A 211 -13.15 -0.30 4.59
C THR A 211 -12.15 0.25 3.57
N THR A 212 -12.65 1.10 2.68
CA THR A 212 -11.79 1.99 1.87
C THR A 212 -11.54 3.32 2.58
N TRP A 213 -10.42 3.97 2.28
CA TRP A 213 -10.08 5.30 2.80
C TRP A 213 -11.13 6.36 2.42
N GLN A 214 -11.59 6.30 1.18
CA GLN A 214 -12.56 7.23 0.58
C GLN A 214 -13.89 7.19 1.33
N SER A 215 -14.23 6.05 1.94
CA SER A 215 -15.47 5.88 2.68
C SER A 215 -15.44 6.48 4.08
N VAL A 216 -14.25 6.54 4.72
CA VAL A 216 -14.12 6.91 6.14
C VAL A 216 -13.38 8.22 6.41
N TYR A 217 -12.62 8.78 5.46
CA TYR A 217 -11.80 9.98 5.74
C TYR A 217 -12.58 11.21 6.22
N LYS A 218 -13.84 11.34 5.77
CA LYS A 218 -14.77 12.40 6.16
C LYS A 218 -15.51 12.14 7.47
N LEU A 219 -15.42 10.94 8.06
CA LEU A 219 -16.10 10.64 9.31
C LEU A 219 -15.51 11.43 10.47
N GLU A 220 -16.36 11.75 11.43
CA GLU A 220 -15.98 12.49 12.63
C GLU A 220 -15.06 11.66 13.54
N ARG A 221 -14.34 12.35 14.43
CA ARG A 221 -13.37 11.71 15.34
C ARG A 221 -14.00 10.64 16.23
N SER A 222 -15.26 10.84 16.66
CA SER A 222 -16.01 9.89 17.49
C SER A 222 -16.13 8.51 16.87
N PHE A 223 -16.21 8.40 15.55
CA PHE A 223 -16.22 7.10 14.87
C PHE A 223 -14.94 6.30 15.13
N PHE A 224 -13.80 6.98 15.32
CA PHE A 224 -12.49 6.38 15.43
C PHE A 224 -12.05 6.08 16.88
N GLU A 225 -12.83 6.50 17.87
CA GLU A 225 -12.43 6.42 19.30
C GLU A 225 -12.35 4.98 19.80
N ASP A 226 -13.24 4.11 19.34
CA ASP A 226 -13.32 2.72 19.79
C ASP A 226 -12.21 1.81 19.25
N TYR A 227 -11.49 2.22 18.20
CA TYR A 227 -10.50 1.35 17.55
C TYR A 227 -9.15 1.38 18.29
N GLY A 228 -8.74 0.21 18.78
CA GLY A 228 -7.42 0.00 19.37
C GLY A 228 -6.34 -0.39 18.35
N CYS A 229 -6.75 -0.92 17.19
CA CYS A 229 -5.84 -1.35 16.12
C CYS A 229 -6.22 -0.76 14.75
N ILE A 230 -5.20 -0.32 14.00
CA ILE A 230 -5.33 0.11 12.61
C ILE A 230 -4.35 -0.68 11.74
N ILE A 231 -4.88 -1.29 10.68
CA ILE A 231 -4.11 -2.01 9.67
C ILE A 231 -4.38 -1.38 8.32
N GLY A 232 -3.33 -1.01 7.59
CA GLY A 232 -3.44 -0.48 6.24
C GLY A 232 -2.74 -1.37 5.21
N ASP A 233 -3.47 -1.90 4.22
CA ASP A 233 -2.88 -2.62 3.08
C ASP A 233 -2.68 -1.72 1.85
N GLU A 234 -1.60 -1.95 1.14
CA GLU A 234 -1.03 -1.05 0.12
C GLU A 234 -0.77 0.35 0.66
N ALA A 235 -0.04 0.42 1.77
CA ALA A 235 0.15 1.65 2.52
C ALA A 235 0.79 2.81 1.74
N HIS A 236 1.54 2.49 0.68
CA HIS A 236 2.11 3.49 -0.22
C HIS A 236 1.06 4.22 -1.10
N LEU A 237 -0.09 3.60 -1.40
CA LEU A 237 -1.17 4.23 -2.18
C LEU A 237 -1.92 5.30 -1.39
N PHE A 238 -1.75 5.31 -0.08
CA PHE A 238 -2.45 6.23 0.78
C PHE A 238 -1.86 7.63 0.60
N LYS A 239 -2.55 8.48 -0.15
CA LYS A 239 -2.18 9.89 -0.33
C LYS A 239 -2.02 10.53 1.04
N SER A 240 -0.83 11.08 1.30
CA SER A 240 -0.38 11.52 2.63
C SER A 240 -1.44 12.31 3.39
N LYS A 241 -2.13 13.28 2.77
CA LYS A 241 -3.15 14.09 3.47
C LYS A 241 -4.33 13.28 4.02
N SER A 242 -4.93 12.40 3.21
CA SER A 242 -6.10 11.61 3.65
C SER A 242 -5.72 10.54 4.67
N LEU A 243 -4.55 9.90 4.46
CA LEU A 243 -3.98 8.96 5.43
C LEU A 243 -3.73 9.63 6.76
N ILE A 244 -2.99 10.75 6.75
CA ILE A 244 -2.63 11.52 7.95
C ILE A 244 -3.90 11.91 8.69
N GLN A 245 -4.96 12.36 7.99
CA GLN A 245 -6.23 12.69 8.63
C GLN A 245 -6.85 11.52 9.40
N ILE A 246 -6.94 10.33 8.80
CA ILE A 246 -7.51 9.15 9.47
C ILE A 246 -6.59 8.70 10.62
N MET A 247 -5.29 8.58 10.36
CA MET A 247 -4.32 8.14 11.36
C MET A 247 -4.24 9.08 12.56
N THR A 248 -4.48 10.38 12.36
CA THR A 248 -4.53 11.39 13.42
C THR A 248 -5.83 11.29 14.24
N LYS A 249 -6.97 10.96 13.61
CA LYS A 249 -8.24 10.73 14.32
C LYS A 249 -8.19 9.49 15.23
N LEU A 250 -7.43 8.47 14.83
CA LEU A 250 -7.18 7.23 15.59
C LEU A 250 -6.22 7.42 16.78
N HIS A 251 -6.38 8.47 17.57
CA HIS A 251 -5.43 8.87 18.61
C HIS A 251 -5.29 7.89 19.80
N HIS A 252 -6.26 6.99 19.98
CA HIS A 252 -6.19 5.90 20.97
C HIS A 252 -5.71 4.56 20.40
N ALA A 253 -5.59 4.44 19.08
CA ALA A 253 -5.15 3.19 18.44
C ALA A 253 -3.65 2.96 18.69
N LYS A 254 -3.35 2.12 19.68
CA LYS A 254 -1.99 1.72 20.09
C LYS A 254 -1.32 0.88 19.00
N TYR A 255 -2.06 -0.05 18.40
CA TYR A 255 -1.51 -1.00 17.45
C TYR A 255 -1.65 -0.49 16.01
N ARG A 256 -0.53 -0.37 15.29
CA ARG A 256 -0.53 0.25 13.95
C ARG A 256 0.34 -0.51 12.96
N PHE A 257 -0.28 -1.11 11.95
CA PHE A 257 0.44 -1.92 10.99
C PHE A 257 0.19 -1.46 9.56
N GLY A 258 1.27 -1.22 8.83
CA GLY A 258 1.21 -0.91 7.41
C GLY A 258 1.76 -2.08 6.63
N PHE A 259 1.10 -2.46 5.54
CA PHE A 259 1.57 -3.48 4.61
C PHE A 259 1.72 -2.86 3.23
N THR A 260 2.85 -3.08 2.56
CA THR A 260 3.09 -2.53 1.22
C THR A 260 4.01 -3.39 0.38
N GLY A 261 3.69 -3.53 -0.91
CA GLY A 261 4.58 -4.19 -1.89
C GLY A 261 5.83 -3.38 -2.23
N THR A 262 5.68 -2.05 -2.21
CA THR A 262 6.69 -1.11 -2.72
C THR A 262 6.69 0.18 -1.91
N LEU A 263 7.83 0.87 -1.88
CA LEU A 263 7.92 2.26 -1.46
C LEU A 263 8.31 3.09 -2.69
N ASP A 264 7.75 4.29 -2.81
CA ASP A 264 7.89 5.18 -3.97
C ASP A 264 9.32 5.75 -4.17
N GLY A 265 10.30 5.27 -3.41
CA GLY A 265 11.71 5.66 -3.49
C GLY A 265 12.03 7.06 -2.96
N THR A 266 11.02 7.92 -2.78
CA THR A 266 11.17 9.25 -2.20
C THR A 266 11.24 9.16 -0.67
N GLN A 267 12.23 9.84 -0.07
CA GLN A 267 12.39 9.88 1.40
C GLN A 267 11.16 10.45 2.10
N THR A 268 10.51 11.45 1.48
CA THR A 268 9.26 12.09 1.93
C THR A 268 8.17 11.06 2.26
N HIS A 269 7.86 10.19 1.30
CA HIS A 269 6.81 9.20 1.47
C HIS A 269 7.19 8.16 2.51
N LYS A 270 8.47 7.78 2.58
CA LYS A 270 8.95 6.79 3.54
C LYS A 270 8.80 7.25 4.98
N TRP A 271 9.30 8.43 5.35
CA TRP A 271 9.26 8.87 6.76
C TRP A 271 7.84 9.23 7.21
N VAL A 272 6.97 9.70 6.32
CA VAL A 272 5.55 9.88 6.67
C VAL A 272 4.92 8.53 7.01
N LEU A 273 5.13 7.49 6.19
CA LEU A 273 4.61 6.16 6.47
C LEU A 273 5.24 5.56 7.74
N GLU A 274 6.55 5.72 7.93
CA GLU A 274 7.24 5.27 9.14
C GLU A 274 6.74 6.02 10.38
N GLY A 275 6.45 7.31 10.31
CA GLY A 275 5.85 8.02 11.46
C GLY A 275 4.47 7.49 11.82
N LEU A 276 3.64 7.17 10.83
CA LEU A 276 2.27 6.71 11.06
C LEU A 276 2.24 5.25 11.55
N PHE A 277 3.03 4.36 10.94
CA PHE A 277 2.99 2.92 11.18
C PHE A 277 4.18 2.36 11.97
N GLY A 278 5.25 3.12 12.18
CA GLY A 278 6.49 2.65 12.80
C GLY A 278 7.57 2.25 11.78
N PRO A 279 8.75 1.83 12.27
CA PRO A 279 9.91 1.50 11.43
C PRO A 279 9.59 0.49 10.33
N SER A 280 10.19 0.70 9.15
CA SER A 280 10.02 -0.22 8.03
C SER A 280 10.86 -1.48 8.17
N TYR A 281 10.24 -2.63 7.92
CA TYR A 281 10.90 -3.94 7.91
C TYR A 281 10.64 -4.64 6.59
N LYS A 282 11.72 -5.01 5.91
CA LYS A 282 11.64 -5.77 4.66
C LYS A 282 11.55 -7.25 5.00
N VAL A 283 10.34 -7.79 4.89
CA VAL A 283 10.01 -9.16 5.29
C VAL A 283 10.71 -10.18 4.40
N THR A 284 10.72 -9.92 3.09
CA THR A 284 11.38 -10.76 2.10
C THR A 284 11.64 -9.95 0.83
N ARG A 285 12.39 -10.52 -0.11
CA ARG A 285 12.64 -9.93 -1.42
C ARG A 285 11.99 -10.75 -2.53
N THR A 286 11.53 -10.09 -3.58
CA THR A 286 10.88 -10.76 -4.72
C THR A 286 11.78 -11.84 -5.34
N ASP A 287 13.09 -11.59 -5.45
CA ASP A 287 14.07 -12.54 -5.98
C ASP A 287 14.20 -13.80 -5.12
N GLU A 288 14.07 -13.67 -3.80
CA GLU A 288 14.07 -14.82 -2.89
C GLU A 288 12.78 -15.65 -3.03
N LEU A 289 11.62 -14.99 -3.09
CA LEU A 289 10.34 -15.66 -3.28
C LEU A 289 10.25 -16.41 -4.62
N MET A 290 10.80 -15.84 -5.70
CA MET A 290 10.88 -16.51 -7.00
C MET A 290 11.80 -17.74 -6.94
N ARG A 291 12.95 -17.66 -6.26
CA ARG A 291 13.88 -18.79 -6.09
C ARG A 291 13.27 -19.92 -5.25
N GLN A 292 12.45 -19.58 -4.26
CA GLN A 292 11.72 -20.54 -3.42
C GLN A 292 10.48 -21.13 -4.11
N GLY A 293 10.18 -20.73 -5.35
CA GLY A 293 8.99 -21.18 -6.08
C GLY A 293 7.67 -20.64 -5.51
N HIS A 294 7.72 -19.60 -4.67
CA HIS A 294 6.55 -18.97 -4.09
C HIS A 294 5.92 -17.90 -4.99
N LEU A 295 6.71 -17.35 -5.93
CA LEU A 295 6.27 -16.46 -7.00
C LEU A 295 6.67 -17.04 -8.35
N SER A 296 5.88 -16.75 -9.38
CA SER A 296 6.19 -17.13 -10.76
C SER A 296 7.52 -16.52 -11.21
N GLN A 297 8.30 -17.28 -11.99
CA GLN A 297 9.48 -16.75 -12.64
C GLN A 297 9.06 -15.71 -13.68
N LEU A 298 9.77 -14.57 -13.72
CA LEU A 298 9.48 -13.46 -14.61
C LEU A 298 10.58 -13.39 -15.66
N ASP A 299 10.17 -13.49 -16.92
CA ASP A 299 11.01 -13.16 -18.07
C ASP A 299 10.58 -11.80 -18.62
N ILE A 300 11.48 -10.81 -18.57
CA ILE A 300 11.19 -9.44 -18.99
C ILE A 300 11.93 -9.16 -20.29
N GLN A 301 11.16 -9.03 -21.37
CA GLN A 301 11.67 -8.68 -22.70
C GLN A 301 11.44 -7.21 -23.00
N CYS A 302 12.52 -6.42 -23.07
CA CYS A 302 12.46 -5.00 -23.42
C CYS A 302 12.52 -4.81 -24.94
N LEU A 303 11.37 -4.61 -25.57
CA LEU A 303 11.26 -4.38 -27.02
C LEU A 303 11.44 -2.89 -27.34
N VAL A 304 12.52 -2.54 -28.02
CA VAL A 304 12.84 -1.15 -28.41
C VAL A 304 12.33 -0.89 -29.83
N LEU A 305 11.21 -0.17 -29.95
CA LEU A 305 10.67 0.29 -31.23
C LEU A 305 11.31 1.63 -31.61
N LYS A 306 12.01 1.68 -32.74
CA LYS A 306 12.66 2.89 -33.23
C LYS A 306 11.68 3.70 -34.09
N HIS A 307 11.53 4.97 -33.75
CA HIS A 307 10.73 5.93 -34.51
C HIS A 307 11.66 6.96 -35.18
N PRO A 308 11.24 7.56 -36.31
CA PRO A 308 11.91 8.73 -36.86
C PRO A 308 12.00 9.86 -35.81
N PRO A 309 13.05 10.69 -35.82
CA PRO A 309 13.16 11.81 -34.91
C PRO A 309 11.97 12.76 -35.04
N GLN A 310 11.32 13.08 -33.92
CA GLN A 310 10.18 14.00 -33.85
C GLN A 310 10.25 14.82 -32.56
N THR A 311 9.81 16.07 -32.62
CA THR A 311 9.74 16.97 -31.46
C THR A 311 8.28 17.14 -31.02
N PHE A 312 8.05 17.11 -29.71
CA PHE A 312 6.75 17.32 -29.10
C PHE A 312 6.82 18.50 -28.13
N GLU A 313 5.78 19.33 -28.09
CA GLU A 313 5.73 20.49 -27.19
C GLU A 313 5.47 20.05 -25.75
N THR A 314 4.57 19.09 -25.57
CA THR A 314 4.25 18.51 -24.27
C THR A 314 4.42 17.00 -24.25
N TYR A 315 4.60 16.45 -23.05
CA TYR A 315 4.60 15.00 -22.85
C TYR A 315 3.27 14.34 -23.24
N ASN A 316 2.15 15.07 -23.19
CA ASN A 316 0.87 14.50 -23.60
C ASN A 316 0.82 14.32 -25.13
N ASP A 317 1.40 15.24 -25.90
CA ASP A 317 1.45 15.15 -27.36
C ASP A 317 2.26 13.93 -27.82
N GLU A 318 3.38 13.67 -27.15
CA GLU A 318 4.18 12.45 -27.34
C GLU A 318 3.35 11.18 -27.08
N ILE A 319 2.56 11.16 -26.00
CA ILE A 319 1.72 10.03 -25.65
C ILE A 319 0.61 9.81 -26.69
N GLU A 320 -0.09 10.86 -27.10
CA GLU A 320 -1.14 10.79 -28.13
C GLU A 320 -0.57 10.31 -29.47
N TYR A 321 0.63 10.78 -29.86
CA TYR A 321 1.33 10.26 -31.03
C TYR A 321 1.62 8.75 -30.91
N LEU A 322 2.19 8.30 -29.78
CA LEU A 322 2.57 6.89 -29.61
C LEU A 322 1.38 5.94 -29.58
N ILE A 323 0.25 6.32 -28.97
CA ILE A 323 -0.92 5.44 -28.88
C ILE A 323 -1.75 5.40 -30.16
N SER A 324 -1.70 6.46 -30.98
CA SER A 324 -2.37 6.53 -32.28
C SER A 324 -1.52 6.01 -33.44
N HIS A 325 -0.23 5.74 -33.21
CA HIS A 325 0.68 5.30 -34.26
C HIS A 325 0.34 3.89 -34.79
N GLU A 326 -0.12 3.82 -36.03
CA GLU A 326 -0.59 2.57 -36.66
C GLU A 326 0.45 1.44 -36.69
N GLN A 327 1.70 1.72 -37.08
CA GLN A 327 2.75 0.69 -37.13
C GLN A 327 3.03 0.08 -35.76
N ARG A 328 2.98 0.91 -34.71
CA ARG A 328 3.17 0.46 -33.33
C ARG A 328 1.99 -0.40 -32.86
N ASN A 329 0.75 0.02 -33.15
CA ASN A 329 -0.44 -0.77 -32.81
C ASN A 329 -0.47 -2.10 -33.57
N ARG A 330 -0.09 -2.10 -34.85
CA ARG A 330 0.08 -3.32 -35.66
C ARG A 330 1.12 -4.26 -35.08
N PHE A 331 2.24 -3.73 -34.58
CA PHE A 331 3.26 -4.53 -33.89
C PHE A 331 2.70 -5.17 -32.62
N ILE A 332 2.01 -4.39 -31.76
CA ILE A 332 1.40 -4.89 -30.52
C ILE A 332 0.35 -5.97 -30.82
N LYS A 333 -0.50 -5.74 -31.83
CA LYS A 333 -1.50 -6.70 -32.31
C LYS A 333 -0.84 -8.01 -32.75
N ASN A 334 0.17 -7.95 -33.62
CA ASN A 334 0.86 -9.14 -34.10
C ASN A 334 1.54 -9.89 -32.94
N LEU A 335 2.23 -9.17 -32.06
CA LEU A 335 2.84 -9.75 -30.87
C LEU A 335 1.81 -10.48 -30.00
N ALA A 336 0.64 -9.88 -29.76
CA ALA A 336 -0.43 -10.51 -28.99
C ALA A 336 -0.98 -11.78 -29.65
N LEU A 337 -1.12 -11.77 -30.97
CA LEU A 337 -1.61 -12.90 -31.76
C LEU A 337 -0.60 -14.05 -31.82
N ASP A 338 0.70 -13.75 -31.90
CA ASP A 338 1.79 -14.74 -31.99
C ASP A 338 2.10 -15.42 -30.65
N LEU A 339 1.89 -14.71 -29.53
CA LEU A 339 2.11 -15.26 -28.18
C LEU A 339 1.12 -16.38 -27.86
N LYS A 340 1.65 -17.50 -27.36
CA LYS A 340 0.89 -18.66 -26.87
C LYS A 340 0.47 -18.46 -25.42
N GLY A 341 -0.70 -18.99 -25.07
CA GLY A 341 -1.23 -18.91 -23.71
C GLY A 341 -2.11 -17.68 -23.52
N ASN A 342 -2.58 -17.51 -22.29
CA ASN A 342 -3.37 -16.35 -21.92
C ASN A 342 -2.49 -15.10 -21.88
N THR A 343 -2.90 -14.06 -22.62
CA THR A 343 -2.15 -12.81 -22.79
C THR A 343 -2.98 -11.63 -22.32
N LEU A 344 -2.42 -10.84 -21.39
CA LEU A 344 -3.02 -9.59 -20.91
C LEU A 344 -2.34 -8.40 -21.60
N ILE A 345 -3.13 -7.48 -22.13
CA ILE A 345 -2.67 -6.24 -22.76
C ILE A 345 -3.19 -5.07 -21.93
N LEU A 346 -2.28 -4.28 -21.37
CA LEU A 346 -2.62 -3.16 -20.49
C LEU A 346 -2.54 -1.82 -21.21
N PHE A 347 -3.65 -1.07 -21.20
CA PHE A 347 -3.76 0.25 -21.80
C PHE A 347 -4.23 1.32 -20.80
N ALA A 348 -4.01 2.60 -21.12
CA ALA A 348 -4.44 3.73 -20.29
C ALA A 348 -5.65 4.48 -20.85
N ARG A 349 -5.70 4.72 -22.17
CA ARG A 349 -6.80 5.43 -22.84
C ARG A 349 -7.78 4.41 -23.44
N VAL A 350 -9.05 4.45 -23.04
CA VAL A 350 -10.06 3.48 -23.45
C VAL A 350 -10.37 3.62 -24.94
N GLU A 351 -10.95 4.74 -25.36
CA GLU A 351 -11.39 4.95 -26.74
C GLU A 351 -10.22 5.14 -27.70
N ALA A 352 -9.26 6.00 -27.35
CA ALA A 352 -8.15 6.38 -28.23
C ALA A 352 -7.09 5.28 -28.44
N HIS A 353 -7.15 4.15 -27.72
CA HIS A 353 -6.12 3.11 -27.83
C HIS A 353 -6.64 1.71 -27.51
N GLY A 354 -7.23 1.52 -26.33
CA GLY A 354 -7.71 0.21 -25.89
C GLY A 354 -8.74 -0.41 -26.84
N ALA A 355 -9.75 0.37 -27.24
CA ALA A 355 -10.79 -0.05 -28.17
C ALA A 355 -10.21 -0.35 -29.57
N ILE A 356 -9.31 0.50 -30.06
CA ILE A 356 -8.62 0.30 -31.34
C ILE A 356 -7.85 -1.02 -31.35
N LEU A 357 -7.03 -1.27 -30.31
CA LEU A 357 -6.28 -2.52 -30.18
C LEU A 357 -7.21 -3.73 -30.07
N TYR A 358 -8.29 -3.63 -29.28
CA TYR A 358 -9.27 -4.69 -29.16
C TYR A 358 -9.91 -5.03 -30.50
N ASP A 359 -10.38 -4.04 -31.25
CA ASP A 359 -11.01 -4.23 -32.55
C ASP A 359 -10.04 -4.84 -33.56
N GLU A 360 -8.80 -4.36 -33.61
CA GLU A 360 -7.77 -4.90 -34.48
C GLU A 360 -7.45 -6.37 -34.14
N ILE A 361 -7.28 -6.68 -32.86
CA ILE A 361 -6.99 -8.05 -32.41
C ILE A 361 -8.18 -8.97 -32.68
N ASN A 362 -9.39 -8.53 -32.35
CA ASN A 362 -10.59 -9.35 -32.46
C ASN A 362 -10.96 -9.64 -33.93
N LYS A 363 -10.66 -8.73 -34.86
CA LYS A 363 -10.82 -8.94 -36.31
C LYS A 363 -9.79 -9.90 -36.91
N ASN A 364 -8.60 -10.03 -36.31
CA ASN A 364 -7.46 -10.79 -36.85
C ASN A 364 -7.14 -12.05 -36.04
N LYS A 365 -7.99 -12.41 -35.08
CA LYS A 365 -7.81 -13.61 -34.27
C LYS A 365 -8.10 -14.88 -35.07
N GLY A 366 -7.46 -15.99 -34.71
CA GLY A 366 -7.88 -17.31 -35.19
C GLY A 366 -9.22 -17.72 -34.59
N ASP A 367 -9.98 -18.57 -35.31
CA ASP A 367 -11.39 -18.88 -35.01
C ASP A 367 -11.67 -19.33 -33.57
N ASN A 368 -10.72 -20.02 -32.93
CA ASN A 368 -10.88 -20.54 -31.57
C ASN A 368 -10.31 -19.65 -30.46
N ARG A 369 -9.75 -18.47 -30.79
CA ARG A 369 -9.15 -17.58 -29.78
C ARG A 369 -10.19 -16.60 -29.23
N LYS A 370 -10.41 -16.59 -27.92
CA LYS A 370 -11.30 -15.60 -27.28
C LYS A 370 -10.53 -14.32 -26.99
N VAL A 371 -11.20 -13.18 -27.20
CA VAL A 371 -10.66 -11.84 -26.93
C VAL A 371 -11.67 -11.10 -26.06
N PHE A 372 -11.21 -10.57 -24.93
CA PHE A 372 -12.02 -9.83 -23.97
C PHE A 372 -11.58 -8.37 -23.93
N PHE A 373 -12.53 -7.45 -23.75
CA PHE A 373 -12.25 -6.03 -23.55
C PHE A 373 -12.77 -5.58 -22.20
N VAL A 374 -11.91 -5.03 -21.34
CA VAL A 374 -12.30 -4.64 -19.98
C VAL A 374 -11.81 -3.24 -19.63
N HIS A 375 -12.74 -2.35 -19.31
CA HIS A 375 -12.45 -0.99 -18.87
C HIS A 375 -13.37 -0.56 -17.73
N GLY A 376 -13.12 0.62 -17.16
CA GLY A 376 -13.84 1.11 -15.97
C GLY A 376 -15.35 1.27 -16.12
N GLY A 377 -15.89 1.24 -17.35
CA GLY A 377 -17.32 1.30 -17.63
C GLY A 377 -18.03 -0.05 -17.62
N VAL A 378 -17.29 -1.15 -17.41
CA VAL A 378 -17.78 -2.52 -17.30
C VAL A 378 -18.12 -2.80 -15.84
N ASP A 379 -19.29 -3.39 -15.58
CA ASP A 379 -19.82 -3.67 -14.23
C ASP A 379 -18.93 -4.66 -13.46
N ALA A 380 -19.00 -4.62 -12.12
CA ALA A 380 -18.15 -5.46 -11.26
C ALA A 380 -18.35 -6.96 -11.52
N ASP A 381 -19.58 -7.37 -11.83
CA ASP A 381 -19.93 -8.77 -12.12
C ASP A 381 -19.33 -9.24 -13.47
N GLU A 382 -19.35 -8.38 -14.49
CA GLU A 382 -18.72 -8.67 -15.78
C GLU A 382 -17.19 -8.81 -15.65
N ARG A 383 -16.55 -8.05 -14.74
CA ARG A 383 -15.11 -8.20 -14.46
C ARG A 383 -14.78 -9.56 -13.85
N GLU A 384 -15.58 -10.01 -12.90
CA GLU A 384 -15.36 -11.33 -12.28
C GLU A 384 -15.65 -12.46 -13.28
N GLN A 385 -16.66 -12.30 -14.14
CA GLN A 385 -16.91 -13.25 -15.23
C GLN A 385 -15.73 -13.36 -16.20
N VAL A 386 -15.12 -12.24 -16.63
CA VAL A 386 -13.93 -12.28 -17.49
C VAL A 386 -12.77 -12.99 -16.81
N ARG A 387 -12.60 -12.79 -15.50
CA ARG A 387 -11.60 -13.52 -14.70
C ARG A 387 -11.88 -15.03 -14.67
N GLU A 388 -13.11 -15.44 -14.34
CA GLU A 388 -13.50 -16.86 -14.30
C GLU A 388 -13.34 -17.53 -15.66
N ILE A 389 -13.69 -16.83 -16.75
CA ILE A 389 -13.53 -17.34 -18.10
C ILE A 389 -12.03 -17.50 -18.40
N THR A 390 -11.21 -16.51 -18.08
CA THR A 390 -9.76 -16.58 -18.28
C THR A 390 -9.11 -17.77 -17.57
N GLU A 391 -9.58 -18.13 -16.37
CA GLU A 391 -9.10 -19.31 -15.63
C GLU A 391 -9.45 -20.66 -16.31
N LYS A 392 -10.52 -20.68 -17.11
CA LYS A 392 -10.96 -21.86 -17.87
C LYS A 392 -10.32 -21.92 -19.26
N GLU A 393 -9.95 -20.77 -19.82
CA GLU A 393 -9.28 -20.67 -21.11
C GLU A 393 -7.77 -20.95 -21.02
N ASN A 394 -7.22 -21.52 -22.09
CA ASN A 394 -5.78 -21.80 -22.20
C ASN A 394 -5.05 -20.90 -23.21
N ASN A 395 -5.77 -20.06 -23.96
CA ASN A 395 -5.18 -19.20 -24.99
C ASN A 395 -5.95 -17.89 -25.24
N ALA A 396 -6.55 -17.29 -24.22
CA ALA A 396 -7.33 -16.05 -24.37
C ALA A 396 -6.45 -14.79 -24.49
N ILE A 397 -6.98 -13.73 -25.11
CA ILE A 397 -6.39 -12.38 -25.07
C ILE A 397 -7.32 -11.47 -24.28
N ILE A 398 -6.77 -10.70 -23.34
CA ILE A 398 -7.51 -9.78 -22.49
C ILE A 398 -6.94 -8.39 -22.73
N VAL A 399 -7.75 -7.49 -23.25
CA VAL A 399 -7.38 -6.10 -23.47
C VAL A 399 -8.01 -5.28 -22.35
N ALA A 400 -7.21 -4.90 -21.36
CA ALA A 400 -7.71 -4.29 -20.13
C ALA A 400 -7.08 -2.94 -19.81
N SER A 401 -7.87 -2.06 -19.20
CA SER A 401 -7.37 -0.78 -18.70
C SER A 401 -6.52 -0.96 -17.44
N TYR A 402 -5.47 -0.15 -17.26
CA TYR A 402 -4.72 -0.12 -15.99
C TYR A 402 -5.65 0.14 -14.80
N GLY A 403 -6.67 1.00 -14.95
CA GLY A 403 -7.58 1.33 -13.85
C GLY A 403 -8.38 0.14 -13.33
N THR A 404 -8.56 -0.91 -14.14
CA THR A 404 -9.32 -2.12 -13.76
C THR A 404 -8.43 -3.30 -13.41
N PHE A 405 -7.30 -3.47 -14.10
CA PHE A 405 -6.48 -4.70 -14.00
C PHE A 405 -5.09 -4.48 -13.37
N SER A 406 -4.72 -3.26 -12.96
CA SER A 406 -3.41 -3.03 -12.31
C SER A 406 -3.36 -3.38 -10.82
N THR A 407 -4.51 -3.42 -10.13
CA THR A 407 -4.58 -3.69 -8.69
C THR A 407 -5.86 -4.45 -8.36
N GLY A 408 -5.77 -5.43 -7.44
CA GLY A 408 -6.94 -6.11 -6.89
C GLY A 408 -7.59 -7.17 -7.81
N ILE A 409 -6.85 -7.70 -8.77
CA ILE A 409 -7.26 -8.88 -9.56
C ILE A 409 -6.12 -9.90 -9.52
N ASN A 410 -6.45 -11.16 -9.26
CA ASN A 410 -5.50 -12.28 -9.27
C ASN A 410 -5.91 -13.30 -10.34
N ILE A 411 -5.12 -13.42 -11.41
CA ILE A 411 -5.30 -14.37 -12.51
C ILE A 411 -4.17 -15.40 -12.45
N LYS A 412 -4.48 -16.62 -12.02
CA LYS A 412 -3.52 -17.71 -11.82
C LYS A 412 -2.96 -18.22 -13.15
N LYS A 413 -3.79 -18.33 -14.19
CA LYS A 413 -3.39 -18.82 -15.52
C LYS A 413 -3.01 -17.70 -16.48
N LEU A 414 -2.26 -16.69 -16.05
CA LEU A 414 -1.74 -15.65 -16.94
C LEU A 414 -0.30 -15.97 -17.36
N HIS A 415 -0.05 -15.98 -18.67
CA HIS A 415 1.25 -16.39 -19.21
C HIS A 415 2.06 -15.20 -19.74
N ASN A 416 1.39 -14.23 -20.37
CA ASN A 416 2.04 -13.07 -20.98
C ASN A 416 1.37 -11.78 -20.55
N VAL A 417 2.17 -10.72 -20.38
CA VAL A 417 1.68 -9.35 -20.15
C VAL A 417 2.36 -8.39 -21.13
N ILE A 418 1.56 -7.63 -21.87
CA ILE A 418 2.01 -6.59 -22.80
C ILE A 418 1.61 -5.23 -22.26
N PHE A 419 2.61 -4.40 -21.93
CA PHE A 419 2.39 -3.00 -21.54
C PHE A 419 2.21 -2.13 -22.77
N ALA A 420 0.98 -2.06 -23.29
CA ALA A 420 0.69 -1.37 -24.54
C ALA A 420 0.69 0.16 -24.40
N SER A 421 0.28 0.73 -23.27
CA SER A 421 0.35 2.19 -23.07
C SER A 421 1.62 2.60 -22.31
N PRO A 422 2.33 3.66 -22.76
CA PRO A 422 3.50 4.17 -22.05
C PRO A 422 3.17 4.61 -20.62
N SER A 423 4.09 4.36 -19.68
CA SER A 423 3.91 4.62 -18.25
C SER A 423 5.20 5.12 -17.64
N LYS A 424 5.13 6.25 -16.92
CA LYS A 424 6.24 6.71 -16.05
C LYS A 424 6.28 5.97 -14.71
N SER A 425 5.18 5.31 -14.32
CA SER A 425 5.06 4.68 -13.00
C SER A 425 5.64 3.27 -13.03
N ARG A 426 6.87 3.14 -12.51
CA ARG A 426 7.52 1.84 -12.27
C ARG A 426 6.69 0.96 -11.33
N ILE A 427 6.12 1.56 -10.29
CA ILE A 427 5.36 0.86 -9.25
C ILE A 427 4.10 0.26 -9.83
N ARG A 428 3.35 1.04 -10.63
CA ARG A 428 2.15 0.55 -11.30
C ARG A 428 2.46 -0.64 -12.21
N ASN A 429 3.59 -0.62 -12.92
CA ASN A 429 3.98 -1.74 -13.77
C ASN A 429 4.32 -2.97 -12.92
N LEU A 430 5.13 -2.81 -11.86
CA LEU A 430 5.48 -3.92 -10.97
C LEU A 430 4.26 -4.56 -10.27
N GLN A 431 3.29 -3.73 -9.85
CA GLN A 431 2.01 -4.19 -9.29
C GLN A 431 1.09 -4.84 -10.30
N SER A 432 1.20 -4.47 -11.59
CA SER A 432 0.42 -5.14 -12.63
C SER A 432 1.00 -6.52 -12.98
N ILE A 433 2.29 -6.74 -12.69
CA ILE A 433 2.99 -8.01 -12.93
C ILE A 433 2.74 -9.00 -11.80
N GLY A 434 2.90 -8.54 -10.56
CA GLY A 434 2.76 -9.38 -9.36
C GLY A 434 1.36 -9.31 -8.80
#